data_AF-A0A2G9U1V3-F1
#
_entry.id   AF-A0A2G9U1V3-F1
#
_cell.length_a   1.000
_cell.length_b   1.000
_cell.length_c   1.000
_cell.angle_alpha   90.00
_cell.angle_beta   90.00
_cell.angle_gamma   90.00
#
_symmetry.space_group_name_H-M   'P 1'
#
loop_
_entity.id
_entity.type
_entity.pdbx_description
1 polymer ?
#
loop_
_entity_poly.entity_id
_entity_poly.type
_entity_poly.pdbx_seq_one_letter_code
_entity_poly.pdbx_strand_id
1 'polypeptide(L)'
;MVDCDRELYGPPEESTLSEVETKIGKLIADNLVENGATLQLGIGAIPDSSLVAMKNHKDLGVHTELLGGGVVELIEKGVINNSKKSLMPGK
;
A
#
# COMPACT_ATOMS: atom_id res chain seq x y z
N MET A 1 -10.14 -13.31 -31.53
CA MET A 1 -9.68 -13.53 -30.15
C MET A 1 -8.85 -14.79 -30.13
N VAL A 2 -7.74 -14.79 -29.40
CA VAL A 2 -6.97 -15.99 -29.09
C VAL A 2 -7.19 -16.25 -27.61
N ASP A 3 -7.72 -17.42 -27.27
CA ASP A 3 -7.89 -17.84 -25.88
C ASP A 3 -6.55 -18.33 -25.33
N CYS A 4 -6.24 -17.95 -24.10
CA CYS A 4 -5.03 -18.34 -23.40
C CYS A 4 -5.27 -18.29 -21.89
N ASP A 5 -5.28 -19.46 -21.27
CA ASP A 5 -5.36 -19.64 -19.82
C ASP A 5 -3.98 -20.09 -19.31
N ARG A 6 -3.22 -19.14 -18.78
CA ARG A 6 -1.90 -19.37 -18.18
C ARG A 6 -1.77 -18.52 -16.92
N GLU A 7 -0.94 -18.97 -16.00
CA GLU A 7 -0.63 -18.22 -14.80
C GLU A 7 -0.10 -16.82 -15.12
N LEU A 8 -0.58 -15.83 -14.37
CA LEU A 8 -0.07 -14.47 -14.47
C LEU A 8 1.33 -14.41 -13.85
N TYR A 9 2.24 -13.71 -14.53
CA TYR A 9 3.56 -13.46 -13.98
C TYR A 9 3.46 -12.59 -12.73
N GLY A 10 3.88 -13.14 -11.59
CA GLY A 10 3.96 -12.43 -10.31
C GLY A 10 5.34 -11.80 -10.08
N PRO A 11 5.44 -10.82 -9.17
CA PRO A 11 6.73 -10.34 -8.71
C PRO A 11 7.52 -11.49 -8.04
N PRO A 12 8.86 -11.39 -7.97
CA PRO A 12 9.68 -12.34 -7.23
C PRO A 12 9.28 -12.36 -5.74
N GLU A 13 9.63 -13.45 -5.03
CA GLU A 13 9.32 -13.63 -3.61
C GLU A 13 9.70 -12.42 -2.75
N GLU A 14 8.88 -12.15 -1.73
CA GLU A 14 9.05 -11.02 -0.82
C GLU A 14 10.44 -11.02 -0.18
N SER A 15 11.18 -9.94 -0.42
CA SER A 15 12.48 -9.71 0.19
C SER A 15 12.33 -9.23 1.64
N THR A 16 13.17 -9.72 2.54
CA THR A 16 13.26 -9.21 3.91
C THR A 16 13.66 -7.73 3.92
N LEU A 17 12.89 -6.89 4.64
CA LEU A 17 13.18 -5.46 4.78
C LEU A 17 14.45 -5.26 5.61
N SER A 18 15.37 -4.45 5.10
CA SER A 18 16.54 -4.01 5.84
C SER A 18 16.17 -3.04 6.98
N GLU A 19 17.09 -2.82 7.91
CA GLU A 19 16.93 -1.82 8.98
C GLU A 19 16.78 -0.40 8.42
N VAL A 20 17.48 -0.10 7.32
CA VAL A 20 17.42 1.21 6.66
C VAL A 20 16.04 1.44 6.06
N GLU A 21 15.51 0.48 5.30
CA GLU A 21 14.17 0.56 4.70
C GLU A 21 13.11 0.65 5.79
N THR A 22 13.22 -0.18 6.83
CA THR A 22 12.33 -0.16 8.01
C THR A 22 12.30 1.22 8.67
N LYS A 23 13.46 1.86 8.81
CA LYS A 23 13.56 3.20 9.39
C LYS A 23 12.94 4.26 8.48
N ILE A 24 13.15 4.17 7.16
CA ILE A 24 12.53 5.08 6.19
C ILE A 24 11.01 4.96 6.27
N GLY A 25 10.46 3.75 6.23
CA GLY A 25 9.02 3.52 6.28
C GLY A 25 8.36 4.07 7.54
N LYS A 26 8.99 3.87 8.71
CA LYS A 26 8.52 4.46 9.98
C LYS A 26 8.54 5.98 9.96
N LEU A 27 9.62 6.59 9.47
CA LEU A 27 9.71 8.05 9.41
C LEU A 27 8.64 8.65 8.51
N ILE A 28 8.34 8.01 7.38
CA ILE A 28 7.24 8.42 6.48
C ILE A 28 5.90 8.30 7.19
N ALA A 29 5.58 7.12 7.74
CA ALA A 29 4.29 6.87 8.36
C ALA A 29 4.06 7.78 9.58
N ASP A 30 5.02 7.86 10.50
CA ASP A 30 4.83 8.56 11.78
C ASP A 30 4.83 10.09 11.66
N ASN A 31 5.52 10.64 10.65
CA ASN A 31 5.73 12.10 10.56
C ASN A 31 5.02 12.77 9.39
N LEU A 32 4.63 12.03 8.35
CA LEU A 32 4.11 12.62 7.11
C LEU A 32 2.71 12.16 6.73
N VAL A 33 2.22 11.05 7.32
CA VAL A 33 0.92 10.48 6.98
C VAL A 33 -0.06 10.68 8.12
N GLU A 34 -1.20 11.27 7.80
CA GLU A 34 -2.30 11.46 8.74
C GLU A 34 -3.40 10.41 8.51
N ASN A 35 -4.24 10.18 9.52
CA ASN A 35 -5.48 9.43 9.33
C ASN A 35 -6.35 10.13 8.29
N GLY A 36 -6.97 9.37 7.39
CA GLY A 36 -7.75 9.93 6.28
C GLY A 36 -6.94 10.33 5.04
N ALA A 37 -5.60 10.24 5.07
CA ALA A 37 -4.78 10.57 3.91
C ALA A 37 -5.07 9.67 2.71
N THR A 38 -4.96 10.23 1.49
CA THR A 38 -5.06 9.47 0.23
C THR A 38 -3.66 9.19 -0.31
N LEU A 39 -3.29 7.91 -0.39
CA LEU A 39 -1.95 7.45 -0.71
C LEU A 39 -1.75 7.24 -2.21
N GLN A 40 -0.56 7.61 -2.70
CA GLN A 40 0.01 7.22 -3.97
C GLN A 40 1.39 6.62 -3.69
N LEU A 41 1.64 5.39 -4.15
CA LEU A 41 2.82 4.60 -3.78
C LEU A 41 3.30 3.79 -4.99
N GLY A 42 4.60 3.50 -5.05
CA GLY A 42 5.18 2.54 -5.98
C GLY A 42 5.27 1.13 -5.40
N ILE A 43 6.03 0.25 -6.06
CA ILE A 43 6.38 -1.10 -5.58
C ILE A 43 7.80 -1.13 -5.00
N GLY A 44 8.06 -2.10 -4.13
CA GLY A 44 9.40 -2.38 -3.58
C GLY A 44 9.51 -2.06 -2.09
N ALA A 45 10.70 -2.30 -1.54
CA ALA A 45 10.91 -2.38 -0.10
C ALA A 45 10.54 -1.10 0.69
N ILE A 46 10.78 0.10 0.15
CA ILE A 46 10.43 1.35 0.85
C ILE A 46 8.91 1.58 0.91
N PRO A 47 8.15 1.51 -0.20
CA PRO A 47 6.69 1.51 -0.16
C PRO A 47 6.11 0.44 0.77
N ASP A 48 6.62 -0.80 0.68
CA ASP A 48 6.14 -1.91 1.52
C ASP A 48 6.43 -1.65 3.00
N SER A 49 7.62 -1.15 3.32
CA SER A 49 7.97 -0.75 4.68
C SER A 49 7.08 0.37 5.22
N SER A 50 6.76 1.35 4.38
CA SER A 50 5.85 2.45 4.73
C SER A 50 4.46 1.91 5.04
N LEU A 51 3.93 1.00 4.22
CA LEU A 51 2.65 0.33 4.43
C LEU A 51 2.64 -0.51 5.73
N VAL A 52 3.73 -1.24 6.01
CA VAL A 52 3.87 -1.98 7.28
C VAL A 52 3.82 -1.05 8.48
N ALA A 53 4.46 0.11 8.40
CA ALA A 53 4.41 1.12 9.48
C ALA A 53 3.03 1.80 9.59
N MET A 54 2.24 1.84 8.51
CA MET A 54 0.90 2.44 8.49
C MET A 54 -0.20 1.57 9.09
N LYS A 55 0.09 0.36 9.60
CA LYS A 55 -0.91 -0.60 10.13
C LYS A 55 -1.83 -0.06 11.23
N ASN A 56 -1.45 1.01 11.93
CA ASN A 56 -2.27 1.64 12.98
C ASN A 56 -2.99 2.93 12.54
N HIS A 57 -2.79 3.37 11.29
CA HIS A 57 -3.54 4.47 10.72
C HIS A 57 -4.98 4.05 10.45
N LYS A 58 -5.86 5.03 10.26
CA LYS A 58 -7.30 4.84 10.09
C LYS A 58 -7.81 5.63 8.91
N ASP A 59 -8.81 5.05 8.26
CA ASP A 59 -9.56 5.67 7.17
C ASP A 59 -8.71 6.12 5.98
N LEU A 60 -7.58 5.44 5.75
CA LEU A 60 -6.71 5.75 4.64
C LEU A 60 -7.44 5.52 3.30
N GLY A 61 -7.10 6.34 2.32
CA GLY A 61 -7.52 6.19 0.93
C GLY A 61 -6.34 5.82 0.04
N VAL A 62 -6.63 5.32 -1.16
CA VAL A 62 -5.65 5.05 -2.21
C VAL A 62 -6.13 5.62 -3.53
N HIS A 63 -5.26 6.36 -4.19
CA HIS A 63 -5.40 6.78 -5.58
C HIS A 63 -4.01 6.70 -6.22
N THR A 64 -3.75 5.61 -6.93
CA THR A 64 -2.41 5.22 -7.34
C THR A 64 -2.38 4.71 -8.78
N GLU A 65 -1.20 4.80 -9.41
CA GLU A 65 -0.94 4.22 -10.73
C GLU A 65 -0.95 2.68 -10.68
N LEU A 66 -0.40 2.11 -9.60
CA LEU A 66 -0.22 0.66 -9.43
C LEU A 66 -0.60 0.23 -8.00
N LEU A 67 -1.27 -0.92 -7.90
CA LEU A 67 -1.62 -1.56 -6.64
C LEU A 67 -0.67 -2.74 -6.36
N GLY A 68 -0.01 -2.70 -5.20
CA GLY A 68 0.85 -3.77 -4.70
C GLY A 68 0.22 -4.56 -3.56
N GLY A 69 0.83 -5.71 -3.21
CA GLY A 69 0.31 -6.64 -2.19
C GLY A 69 0.12 -6.00 -0.81
N GLY A 70 1.05 -5.14 -0.37
CA GLY A 70 0.92 -4.45 0.92
C GLY A 70 -0.32 -3.54 1.03
N VAL A 71 -0.79 -2.98 -0.09
CA VAL A 71 -2.04 -2.19 -0.10
C VAL A 71 -3.24 -3.11 0.11
N VAL A 72 -3.24 -4.28 -0.52
CA VAL A 72 -4.30 -5.28 -0.36
C VAL A 72 -4.39 -5.73 1.10
N GLU A 73 -3.26 -6.01 1.76
CA GLU A 73 -3.23 -6.38 3.18
C GLU A 73 -3.87 -5.30 4.08
N LEU A 74 -3.62 -4.02 3.81
CA LEU A 74 -4.21 -2.92 4.59
C LEU A 74 -5.69 -2.67 4.28
N ILE A 75 -6.15 -2.98 3.06
CA ILE A 75 -7.58 -2.98 2.71
C ILE A 75 -8.31 -4.07 3.49
N GLU A 76 -7.77 -5.29 3.49
CA GLU A 76 -8.36 -6.43 4.23
C GLU A 76 -8.44 -6.18 5.74
N LYS A 77 -7.49 -5.41 6.29
CA LYS A 77 -7.49 -4.97 7.70
C LYS A 77 -8.41 -3.78 7.99
N GLY A 78 -9.01 -3.17 6.97
CA GLY A 78 -9.86 -1.98 7.10
C GLY A 78 -9.10 -0.69 7.44
N VAL A 79 -7.77 -0.71 7.40
CA VAL A 79 -6.91 0.47 7.56
C VAL A 79 -7.09 1.40 6.38
N ILE A 80 -7.11 0.83 5.17
CA ILE A 80 -7.49 1.50 3.94
C ILE A 80 -8.96 1.18 3.65
N ASN A 81 -9.81 2.19 3.61
CA ASN A 81 -11.23 2.04 3.32
C ASN A 81 -11.79 3.08 2.34
N ASN A 82 -10.94 3.99 1.86
CA ASN A 82 -11.30 5.00 0.85
C ASN A 82 -12.44 5.95 1.28
N SER A 83 -12.86 5.96 2.55
CA SER A 83 -14.02 6.71 3.03
C SER A 83 -13.84 8.23 3.07
N LYS A 84 -12.58 8.69 3.13
CA LYS A 84 -12.21 10.11 3.19
C LYS A 84 -11.72 10.70 1.87
N LYS A 85 -11.71 9.91 0.79
CA LYS A 85 -11.31 10.40 -0.54
C LYS A 85 -12.28 11.48 -1.02
N SER A 86 -11.72 12.55 -1.59
CA SER A 86 -12.51 13.62 -2.23
C SER A 86 -13.13 13.17 -3.57
N LEU A 87 -12.50 12.21 -4.24
CA LEU A 87 -12.95 11.63 -5.51
C LEU A 87 -13.16 10.12 -5.36
N MET A 88 -14.34 9.63 -5.80
CA MET A 88 -14.72 8.21 -5.73
C MET A 88 -14.57 7.62 -4.30
N PRO A 89 -15.27 8.17 -3.29
CA PRO A 89 -15.21 7.63 -1.93
C PRO A 89 -15.72 6.20 -1.87
N GLY A 90 -15.08 5.37 -1.04
CA GLY A 90 -15.37 3.94 -0.87
C GLY A 90 -14.92 3.05 -2.03
N LYS A 91 -14.24 3.62 -3.04
CA LYS A 91 -13.61 2.88 -4.14
C LYS A 91 -12.10 3.03 -4.08
#